data_AF-A0A220UHB9-F1
#
_entry.id   AF-A0A220UHB9-F1
#
_cell.length_a   1.000
_cell.length_b   1.000
_cell.length_c   1.000
_cell.angle_alpha   90.00
_cell.angle_beta   90.00
_cell.angle_gamma   90.00
#
_symmetry.space_group_name_H-M   'P 1'
#
loop_
_entity.id
_entity.type
_entity.pdbx_description
1 polymer ?
#
loop_
_entity_poly.entity_id
_entity_poly.type
_entity_poly.pdbx_seq_one_letter_code
_entity_poly.pdbx_strand_id
1 'polypeptide(L)' 'MGEEHTRVETPCCTFCGHAGSITLTDEEFADLEAGAAIQDAAGRLPRAVREQFISGIHTECWDSLFGDLED' A
#
# COMPACT_ATOMS: atom_id res chain seq x y z
N MET A 1 -14.31 13.52 15.60
CA MET A 1 -13.90 13.93 14.25
C MET A 1 -13.71 12.62 13.51
N GLY A 2 -14.49 12.37 12.46
CA GLY A 2 -14.40 11.10 11.73
C GLY A 2 -13.06 11.08 11.02
N GLU A 3 -12.31 9.99 11.17
CA GLU A 3 -11.12 9.75 10.37
C GLU A 3 -11.63 9.49 8.94
N GLU A 4 -11.42 10.44 8.05
CA GLU A 4 -11.83 10.32 6.65
C GLU A 4 -10.78 9.47 5.94
N HIS A 5 -11.23 8.32 5.42
CA HIS A 5 -10.36 7.35 4.76
C HIS A 5 -10.70 7.26 3.28
N THR A 6 -9.68 7.40 2.44
CA THR A 6 -9.76 7.28 0.99
C THR A 6 -9.21 5.94 0.55
N ARG A 7 -10.02 5.18 -0.20
CA ARG A 7 -9.62 3.90 -0.79
C ARG A 7 -9.02 4.15 -2.16
N VAL A 8 -7.77 3.72 -2.34
CA VAL A 8 -7.03 3.88 -3.60
C VAL A 8 -6.79 2.52 -4.22
N GLU A 9 -7.11 2.39 -5.50
CA GLU A 9 -6.83 1.20 -6.28
C GLU A 9 -5.34 1.11 -6.58
N THR A 10 -4.76 -0.08 -6.37
CA THR A 10 -3.35 -0.34 -6.66
C THR A 10 -3.23 -1.06 -8.01
N PRO A 11 -2.03 -1.09 -8.62
CA PRO A 11 -1.78 -1.94 -9.77
C PRO A 11 -2.20 -3.40 -9.49
N CYS A 12 -2.54 -4.15 -10.53
CA CYS A 12 -2.82 -5.57 -10.39
C CYS A 12 -1.58 -6.29 -9.84
N CYS A 13 -1.83 -7.21 -8.90
CA CYS A 13 -0.78 -8.04 -8.33
C CYS A 13 -0.16 -8.90 -9.42
N THR A 14 1.14 -8.71 -9.64
CA THR A 14 1.91 -9.46 -10.64
C THR A 14 2.09 -10.93 -10.24
N PHE A 15 1.84 -11.29 -8.98
CA PHE A 15 1.93 -12.65 -8.48
C PHE A 15 0.63 -13.44 -8.70
N CYS A 16 -0.53 -12.90 -8.28
CA CYS A 16 -1.82 -13.60 -8.35
C CYS A 16 -2.74 -13.11 -9.49
N GLY A 17 -2.39 -12.01 -10.17
CA GLY A 17 -3.15 -11.43 -11.28
C GLY A 17 -4.38 -10.61 -10.89
N HIS A 18 -4.71 -10.51 -9.60
CA HIS A 18 -5.91 -9.81 -9.14
C HIS A 18 -5.61 -8.34 -8.79
N ALA A 19 -6.60 -7.46 -8.97
CA ALA A 19 -6.51 -6.06 -8.55
C ALA A 19 -6.41 -5.95 -7.03
N GLY A 20 -5.72 -4.91 -6.57
CA GLY A 20 -5.58 -4.59 -5.15
C GLY A 20 -6.12 -3.20 -4.84
N SER A 21 -6.28 -2.93 -3.55
CA SER A 21 -6.58 -1.58 -3.07
C SER A 21 -5.98 -1.38 -1.68
N ILE A 22 -5.57 -0.16 -1.38
CA ILE A 22 -5.16 0.25 -0.04
C ILE A 22 -6.10 1.32 0.50
N THR A 23 -6.10 1.48 1.82
CA THR A 23 -6.83 2.55 2.50
C THR A 23 -5.82 3.51 3.09
N LEU A 24 -6.00 4.78 2.77
CA LEU A 24 -5.20 5.90 3.27
C LEU A 24 -6.13 6.85 4.03
N THR A 25 -5.57 7.61 4.95
CA THR A 25 -6.24 8.81 5.46
C THR A 25 -6.28 9.89 4.38
N ASP A 26 -7.20 10.84 4.50
CA ASP A 26 -7.29 11.95 3.54
C ASP A 26 -5.99 12.78 3.49
N GLU A 27 -5.31 12.95 4.63
CA GLU A 27 -4.01 13.60 4.71
C GLU A 27 -2.93 12.84 3.92
N GLU A 28 -2.82 11.52 4.14
CA GLU A 28 -1.87 10.68 3.40
C GLU A 28 -2.17 10.67 1.90
N PHE A 29 -3.46 10.67 1.53
CA PHE A 29 -3.87 10.75 0.13
C PHE A 29 -3.52 12.09 -0.50
N ALA A 30 -3.74 13.20 0.21
CA ALA A 30 -3.39 14.55 -0.26
C ALA A 30 -1.88 14.71 -0.48
N ASP A 31 -1.03 14.18 0.40
CA ASP A 31 0.42 14.19 0.22
C ASP A 31 0.85 13.38 -1.01
N LEU A 32 0.23 12.22 -1.25
CA LEU A 32 0.47 11.44 -2.48
C LEU A 32 0.04 12.19 -3.74
N GLU A 33 -1.12 12.85 -3.73
CA GLU A 33 -1.59 13.68 -4.85
C GLU A 33 -0.65 14.88 -5.08
N ALA A 34 -0.02 15.41 -4.03
CA ALA A 34 1.02 16.43 -4.13
C ALA A 34 2.35 15.91 -4.71
N GLY A 35 2.46 14.60 -4.95
CA GLY A 35 3.65 13.94 -5.51
C GLY A 35 4.65 13.47 -4.46
N ALA A 36 4.27 13.42 -3.18
CA ALA A 36 5.11 12.80 -2.15
C ALA A 36 5.25 11.29 -2.41
N ALA A 37 6.35 10.72 -1.95
CA ALA A 37 6.56 9.28 -2.02
C ALA A 37 5.71 8.57 -0.93
N ILE A 38 5.17 7.39 -1.20
CA ILE A 38 4.38 6.62 -0.22
C ILE A 38 5.15 6.32 1.08
N GLN A 39 6.48 6.26 1.04
CA GLN A 39 7.28 6.09 2.26
C GLN A 39 7.29 7.33 3.15
N ASP A 40 7.05 8.51 2.57
CA ASP A 40 6.96 9.79 3.26
C ASP A 40 5.52 10.08 3.68
N ALA A 41 4.59 10.07 2.71
CA ALA A 41 3.16 10.32 2.93
C ALA A 41 2.56 9.32 3.92
N ALA A 42 2.74 8.01 3.68
CA ALA A 42 2.15 6.93 4.46
C ALA A 42 3.22 6.03 5.10
N GLY A 43 4.29 6.64 5.63
CA GLY A 43 5.42 5.92 6.24
C GLY A 43 5.06 5.04 7.44
N ARG A 44 3.89 5.29 8.06
CA ARG A 44 3.34 4.50 9.16
C ARG A 44 2.76 3.16 8.69
N LEU A 45 2.41 3.05 7.40
CA LEU A 45 1.87 1.82 6.85
C LEU A 45 2.93 0.71 6.81
N PRO A 46 2.51 -0.55 7.02
CA PRO A 46 3.41 -1.69 6.88
C PRO A 46 4.11 -1.66 5.52
N ARG A 47 5.35 -2.14 5.48
CA ARG A 47 6.12 -2.20 4.23
C ARG A 47 5.36 -2.94 3.13
N ALA A 48 4.69 -4.04 3.47
CA ALA A 48 3.89 -4.82 2.52
C ALA A 48 2.73 -3.99 1.91
N VAL A 49 2.08 -3.12 2.68
CA VAL A 49 0.98 -2.26 2.19
C VAL A 49 1.50 -1.20 1.23
N ARG A 50 2.65 -0.60 1.56
CA ARG A 50 3.33 0.36 0.67
C ARG A 50 3.82 -0.31 -0.62
N GLU A 51 4.33 -1.53 -0.53
CA GLU A 51 4.72 -2.31 -1.71
C GLU A 51 3.51 -2.67 -2.58
N GLN A 52 2.35 -2.97 -1.98
CA GLN A 52 1.14 -3.17 -2.77
C GLN A 52 0.80 -1.92 -3.59
N PHE A 53 0.98 -0.72 -3.04
CA PHE A 53 0.76 0.51 -3.79
C PHE A 53 1.78 0.73 -4.93
N ILE A 54 3.05 0.44 -4.68
CA ILE A 54 4.14 0.66 -5.65
C ILE A 54 4.14 -0.41 -6.75
N SER A 55 4.17 -1.67 -6.34
CA SER A 55 4.42 -2.84 -7.18
C SER A 55 3.14 -3.59 -7.56
N GLY A 56 2.03 -3.32 -6.87
CA GLY A 56 0.75 -4.04 -7.03
C GLY A 56 0.66 -5.35 -6.24
N ILE A 57 1.76 -5.85 -5.68
CA ILE A 57 1.80 -7.15 -5.00
C ILE A 57 1.01 -7.07 -3.69
N HIS A 58 -0.05 -7.88 -3.56
CA HIS A 58 -0.85 -7.93 -2.34
C HIS A 58 0.02 -8.21 -1.12
N THR A 59 -0.36 -7.66 0.02
CA THR A 59 0.31 -7.91 1.31
C THR A 59 0.50 -9.40 1.60
N GLU A 60 -0.51 -10.23 1.34
CA GLU A 60 -0.46 -11.69 1.51
C GLU A 60 0.52 -12.37 0.52
N CYS A 61 0.56 -11.90 -0.73
CA CYS A 61 1.50 -12.41 -1.73
C CYS A 61 2.93 -11.98 -1.40
N TRP A 62 3.09 -10.76 -0.88
CA TRP A 62 4.38 -10.23 -0.45
C TRP A 62 4.91 -11.00 0.76
N ASP A 63 4.07 -11.29 1.75
CA ASP A 63 4.40 -12.13 2.90
C ASP A 63 4.78 -13.55 2.47
N SER A 64 4.04 -14.16 1.55
CA SER A 64 4.42 -15.48 1.01
C SER A 64 5.75 -15.49 0.25
N LEU A 65 6.17 -14.36 -0.32
CA LEU A 65 7.42 -14.24 -1.09
C LEU A 65 8.62 -13.85 -0.22
N PHE A 66 8.40 -13.04 0.82
CA PHE A 66 9.45 -12.36 1.58
C PHE A 66 9.31 -12.47 3.11
N GLY A 67 8.19 -12.99 3.62
CA GLY A 67 7.88 -13.13 5.04
C GLY A 67 8.65 -14.25 5.75
N ASP A 68 9.23 -15.20 5.00
CA ASP A 68 10.07 -16.27 5.54
C ASP A 68 11.49 -15.80 5.95
N LEU A 69 11.78 -14.48 5.86
CA LEU A 69 13.08 -13.91 6.26
C LEU A 69 13.15 -13.49 7.74
N GLU A 70 12.13 -13.78 8.54
CA GLU A 70 12.12 -13.55 9.99
C GLU A 70 12.19 -14.88 10.76
N ASP A 71 13.41 -15.41 10.94
CA ASP A 71 13.82 -16.24 12.10
C ASP A 71 15.06 -15.62 12.77
#